data_AF-A0A497GAI4-F1
#
_entry.id   AF-A0A497GAI4-F1
#
_cell.length_a   1.000
_cell.length_b   1.000
_cell.length_c   1.000
_cell.angle_alpha   90.00
_cell.angle_beta   90.00
_cell.angle_gamma   90.00
#
_symmetry.space_group_name_H-M   'P 1'
#
loop_
_entity.id
_entity.type
_entity.pdbx_description
1 polymer ?
#
loop_
_entity_poly.entity_id
_entity_poly.type
_entity_poly.pdbx_seq_one_letter_code
_entity_poly.pdbx_strand_id
1 'polypeptide(L)' 'GLHGNDIEELSYAFIEEISVLIDRLKLNLKLRDFGVKEKHIDLLVENALSFMKYNIDSNPRPASRAEIRNILLEAL' A
#
# COMPACT_ATOMS: atom_id res chain seq x y z
N GLY A 1 -14.91 -21.45 16.89
CA GLY A 1 -15.07 -20.16 16.17
C GLY A 1 -13.73 -19.47 16.23
N LEU A 2 -13.35 -18.71 15.19
CA LEU A 2 -12.11 -17.94 15.21
C LEU A 2 -12.23 -16.87 16.31
N HIS A 3 -11.26 -16.82 17.22
CA HIS A 3 -11.20 -15.84 18.29
C HIS A 3 -10.41 -14.59 17.83
N GLY A 4 -10.57 -13.47 18.54
CA GLY A 4 -9.96 -12.18 18.14
C GLY A 4 -8.43 -12.21 18.02
N ASN A 5 -7.75 -12.94 18.91
CA ASN A 5 -6.29 -13.13 18.84
C ASN A 5 -5.87 -13.95 17.60
N ASP A 6 -6.71 -14.91 17.18
CA ASP A 6 -6.45 -15.72 15.98
C ASP A 6 -6.53 -14.85 14.71
N ILE A 7 -7.41 -13.85 14.68
CA ILE A 7 -7.58 -13.00 13.49
C ILE A 7 -6.35 -12.12 13.26
N GLU A 8 -5.80 -11.53 14.32
CA GLU A 8 -4.59 -10.71 14.21
C GLU A 8 -3.38 -11.56 13.78
N GLU A 9 -3.19 -12.73 14.41
CA GLU A 9 -2.12 -13.67 14.05
C GLU A 9 -2.24 -14.14 12.60
N LEU A 10 -3.45 -14.55 12.17
CA LEU A 10 -3.71 -14.96 10.79
C LEU A 10 -3.53 -13.80 9.79
N SER A 11 -3.83 -12.57 10.19
CA SER A 11 -3.62 -11.39 9.35
C SER A 11 -2.13 -11.12 9.14
N TYR A 12 -1.30 -11.24 10.19
CA TYR A 12 0.15 -11.12 10.06
C TYR A 12 0.74 -12.26 9.20
N ALA A 13 0.32 -13.50 9.43
CA ALA A 13 0.76 -14.65 8.64
C ALA A 13 0.42 -14.46 7.14
N PHE A 14 -0.75 -13.89 6.83
CA PHE A 14 -1.13 -13.58 5.46
C PHE A 14 -0.20 -12.53 4.81
N ILE A 15 0.18 -11.48 5.53
CA ILE A 15 1.13 -10.47 5.05
C ILE A 15 2.52 -11.09 4.80
N GLU A 16 2.95 -12.00 5.68
CA GLU A 16 4.22 -12.72 5.53
C GLU A 16 4.23 -13.58 4.27
N GLU A 17 3.17 -14.35 4.02
CA GLU A 17 3.05 -15.18 2.81
C GLU A 17 3.00 -14.35 1.52
N ILE A 18 2.35 -13.18 1.53
CA ILE A 18 2.43 -12.23 0.40
C ILE A 18 3.88 -11.77 0.18
N SER A 19 4.61 -11.47 1.26
CA SER A 19 6.00 -11.02 1.17
C SER A 19 6.90 -12.09 0.57
N VAL A 20 6.74 -13.35 0.99
CA VAL A 20 7.45 -14.50 0.41
C VAL A 20 7.14 -14.67 -1.08
N LEU A 21 5.88 -14.44 -1.50
CA LEU A 21 5.51 -14.48 -2.91
C LEU A 21 6.18 -13.37 -3.71
N ILE A 22 6.18 -12.13 -3.21
CA ILE A 22 6.85 -10.98 -3.83
C ILE A 22 8.35 -11.26 -4.00
N ASP A 23 9.01 -11.83 -2.99
CA ASP A 23 10.42 -12.24 -3.04
C ASP A 23 10.68 -13.26 -4.14
N ARG A 24 9.86 -14.32 -4.21
CA ARG A 24 9.98 -15.39 -5.22
C ARG A 24 9.82 -14.85 -6.64
N LEU A 25 8.93 -13.89 -6.83
CA LEU A 25 8.71 -13.23 -8.12
C LEU A 25 9.73 -12.12 -8.41
N LYS A 26 10.64 -11.82 -7.45
CA LYS A 26 11.62 -10.73 -7.54
C LYS A 26 10.97 -9.36 -7.76
N LEU A 27 9.84 -9.13 -7.10
CA LEU A 27 9.05 -7.90 -7.19
C LEU A 27 9.32 -6.91 -6.04
N ASN A 28 10.46 -7.04 -5.36
CA ASN A 28 10.93 -6.11 -4.32
C ASN A 28 11.42 -4.77 -4.91
N LEU A 29 10.60 -4.16 -5.75
CA LEU A 29 10.88 -2.93 -6.44
C LEU A 29 10.33 -1.77 -5.62
N LYS A 30 11.09 -0.68 -5.57
CA LYS A 30 10.70 0.59 -4.97
C LYS A 30 10.34 1.58 -6.07
N LEU A 31 9.53 2.59 -5.74
CA LEU A 31 9.16 3.61 -6.72
C LEU A 31 10.39 4.32 -7.31
N ARG A 32 11.46 4.48 -6.50
CA ARG A 32 12.74 5.05 -6.96
C ARG A 32 13.41 4.24 -8.07
N ASP A 33 13.19 2.93 -8.14
CA ASP A 33 13.76 2.06 -9.17
C ASP A 33 13.16 2.37 -10.56
N PHE A 34 12.01 3.05 -10.58
CA PHE A 34 11.35 3.56 -11.79
C PHE A 34 11.55 5.08 -12.00
N GLY A 35 12.46 5.71 -11.25
CA GLY A 35 12.76 7.13 -11.37
C GLY A 35 11.79 8.08 -10.64
N VAL A 36 10.91 7.56 -9.78
CA VAL A 36 10.10 8.40 -8.89
C VAL A 36 11.02 9.05 -7.86
N LYS A 37 10.71 10.31 -7.54
CA LYS A 37 11.45 11.12 -6.57
C LYS A 37 10.44 11.68 -5.57
N GLU A 38 10.91 12.05 -4.38
CA GLU A 38 10.05 12.62 -3.35
C GLU A 38 9.24 13.83 -3.86
N LYS A 39 9.86 14.68 -4.69
CA LYS A 39 9.18 15.82 -5.33
C LYS A 39 7.98 15.45 -6.23
N HIS A 40 7.84 14.17 -6.62
CA HIS A 40 6.71 13.69 -7.41
C HIS A 40 5.55 13.20 -6.54
N ILE A 41 5.76 12.99 -5.23
CA ILE A 41 4.78 12.33 -4.35
C ILE A 41 3.48 13.13 -4.29
N ASP A 42 3.54 14.45 -4.08
CA ASP A 42 2.33 15.25 -3.99
C ASP A 42 1.51 15.22 -5.29
N LEU A 43 2.18 15.22 -6.45
CA LEU A 43 1.51 15.05 -7.75
C LEU A 43 0.85 13.67 -7.88
N LEU A 44 1.50 12.61 -7.41
CA LEU A 44 0.95 11.25 -7.42
C LEU A 44 -0.27 11.14 -6.50
N VAL A 45 -0.24 11.78 -5.33
CA VAL A 45 -1.38 11.86 -4.41
C VAL A 45 -2.57 12.56 -5.10
N GLU A 46 -2.35 13.72 -5.71
CA GLU A 46 -3.40 14.46 -6.41
C GLU A 46 -3.99 13.66 -7.58
N ASN A 47 -3.15 12.99 -8.38
CA ASN A 47 -3.61 12.13 -9.47
C ASN A 47 -4.44 10.96 -8.95
N ALA A 48 -4.01 10.29 -7.88
CA ALA A 48 -4.77 9.20 -7.28
C ALA A 48 -6.16 9.67 -6.82
N LEU A 49 -6.24 10.83 -6.14
CA LEU A 49 -7.49 11.40 -5.67
C LEU A 49 -8.38 11.94 -6.79
N SER A 50 -7.80 12.40 -7.90
CA SER A 50 -8.56 12.94 -9.03
C SER A 50 -9.14 11.86 -9.94
N PHE A 51 -8.36 10.80 -10.20
CA PHE A 51 -8.71 9.82 -11.23
C PHE A 51 -9.15 8.46 -10.66
N MET A 52 -8.75 8.13 -9.43
CA MET A 52 -9.02 6.82 -8.81
C MET A 52 -9.93 6.91 -7.60
N LYS A 53 -10.62 8.05 -7.39
CA LYS A 53 -11.44 8.31 -6.21
C LYS A 53 -12.43 7.19 -5.89
N TYR A 54 -13.12 6.67 -6.89
CA TYR A 54 -14.06 5.57 -6.71
C TYR A 54 -13.41 4.32 -6.09
N ASN A 55 -12.22 3.94 -6.57
CA ASN A 55 -11.47 2.80 -6.07
C ASN A 55 -10.95 3.03 -4.64
N ILE A 56 -10.51 4.26 -4.35
CA ILE A 56 -10.05 4.64 -3.00
C ILE A 56 -11.21 4.62 -2.00
N ASP A 57 -12.36 5.20 -2.38
CA ASP A 57 -13.55 5.24 -1.53
C ASP A 57 -14.16 3.85 -1.29
N SER A 58 -13.86 2.89 -2.16
CA SER A 58 -14.28 1.49 -2.01
C SER A 58 -13.35 0.67 -1.10
N ASN A 59 -12.26 1.24 -0.59
CA ASN A 59 -11.39 0.56 0.36
C ASN A 59 -12.12 0.34 1.70
N PRO A 60 -12.00 -0.84 2.34
CA PRO A 60 -12.66 -1.11 3.63
C PRO A 60 -12.21 -0.14 4.74
N ARG A 61 -11.03 0.48 4.60
CA ARG A 61 -10.57 1.55 5.48
C ARG A 61 -10.48 2.86 4.69
N PRO A 62 -11.30 3.87 5.01
CA PRO A 62 -11.15 5.19 4.42
C PRO A 62 -9.74 5.73 4.66
N ALA A 63 -9.11 6.24 3.60
CA ALA A 63 -7.75 6.77 3.65
C ALA A 63 -7.77 8.30 3.45
N SER A 64 -7.17 9.02 4.37
CA SER A 64 -6.94 10.46 4.23
C SER A 64 -5.83 10.74 3.21
N ARG A 65 -5.79 11.97 2.68
CA ARG A 65 -4.71 12.45 1.80
C ARG A 65 -3.33 12.25 2.42
N ALA A 66 -3.19 12.47 3.73
CA ALA A 66 -1.94 12.30 4.45
C ALA A 66 -1.49 10.82 4.52
N GLU A 67 -2.43 9.90 4.72
CA GLU A 67 -2.12 8.47 4.74
C GLU A 67 -1.73 7.95 3.35
N ILE A 68 -2.40 8.39 2.29
CA ILE A 68 -2.02 8.06 0.92
C ILE A 68 -0.61 8.56 0.62
N ARG A 69 -0.28 9.78 1.06
CA ARG A 69 1.07 10.34 0.95
C ARG A 69 2.12 9.48 1.68
N ASN A 70 1.82 9.05 2.90
CA ASN A 70 2.75 8.23 3.69
C ASN A 70 2.98 6.86 3.05
N ILE A 71 1.94 6.20 2.54
CA ILE A 71 2.07 4.93 1.81
C ILE A 71 3.00 5.09 0.59
N LEU A 72 2.85 6.17 -0.18
CA LEU A 72 3.72 6.44 -1.32
C LEU A 72 5.18 6.73 -0.91
N LEU A 73 5.40 7.32 0.27
CA LEU A 73 6.74 7.54 0.82
C LEU A 73 7.39 6.25 1.32
N GLU A 74 6.63 5.35 1.94
CA GLU A 74 7.12 4.03 2.38
C GLU A 74 7.47 3.12 1.19
N ALA A 75 6.77 3.30 0.07
CA ALA A 75 7.02 2.61 -1.18
C ALA A 75 8.16 3.20 -2.02
N LEU A 76 8.64 4.42 -1.70
CA LEU A 76 9.75 5.10 -2.39
C LEU A 76 11.11 4.47 -2.10
#